data_AF-A0A2W7A3U0-F1
#
_entry.id   AF-A0A2W7A3U0-F1
#
_cell.length_a   1.000
_cell.length_b   1.000
_cell.length_c   1.000
_cell.angle_alpha   90.00
_cell.angle_beta   90.00
_cell.angle_gamma   90.00
#
_symmetry.space_group_name_H-M   'P 1'
#
loop_
_entity.id
_entity.type
_entity.pdbx_description
1 polymer ?
#
loop_
_entity_poly.entity_id
_entity_poly.type
_entity_poly.pdbx_seq_one_letter_code
_entity_poly.pdbx_strand_id
1 'polypeptide(L)' 'MNLLLAVATSAGERFPTAFTAVYVVGFIAAVTIGSIAWYNAKRPVGWESKDRPEVVPEVKDTENPGV' A
#
# COMPACT_ATOMS: atom_id res chain seq x y z
N MET A 1 -43.60 8.58 5.92
CA MET A 1 -42.29 9.27 5.83
C MET A 1 -41.20 8.55 6.66
N ASN A 2 -41.16 7.22 6.69
CA ASN A 2 -40.12 6.48 7.44
C ASN A 2 -39.13 5.76 6.53
N LEU A 3 -39.51 5.49 5.27
CA LEU A 3 -38.66 4.77 4.33
C LEU A 3 -37.40 5.57 3.95
N LEU A 4 -37.58 6.87 3.71
CA LEU A 4 -36.48 7.77 3.35
C LEU A 4 -35.51 7.96 4.52
N LEU A 5 -36.02 8.00 5.75
CA LEU A 5 -35.21 8.11 6.97
C LEU A 5 -34.46 6.80 7.27
N ALA A 6 -35.08 5.64 7.03
CA ALA A 6 -34.44 4.33 7.16
C ALA A 6 -33.32 4.13 6.14
N VAL A 7 -33.52 4.56 4.88
CA VAL A 7 -32.46 4.52 3.85
C VAL A 7 -31.30 5.44 4.22
N ALA A 8 -31.59 6.68 4.64
CA ALA A 8 -30.56 7.65 5.01
C ALA A 8 -29.72 7.19 6.22
N THR A 9 -30.34 6.54 7.21
CA THR A 9 -29.65 6.00 8.39
C THR A 9 -28.88 4.72 8.08
N SER A 10 -29.39 3.84 7.21
CA SER A 10 -28.68 2.61 6.80
C SER A 10 -27.39 2.88 6.00
N ALA A 11 -27.34 3.99 5.24
CA ALA A 11 -26.14 4.41 4.53
C ALA A 11 -25.07 4.94 5.51
N GLY A 12 -25.47 5.64 6.56
CA GLY A 12 -24.54 6.26 7.53
C GLY A 12 -23.71 5.27 8.35
N GLU A 13 -24.22 4.07 8.62
CA GLU A 13 -23.54 3.07 9.48
C GLU A 13 -22.37 2.36 8.78
N ARG A 14 -22.36 2.25 7.45
CA ARG A 14 -21.37 1.47 6.70
C ARG A 14 -20.20 2.32 6.19
N PHE A 15 -20.38 3.64 6.12
CA PHE A 15 -19.42 4.58 5.52
C PHE A 15 -18.11 4.72 6.30
N PRO A 16 -18.08 4.84 7.65
CA PRO A 16 -16.81 4.93 8.37
C PRO A 16 -15.99 3.64 8.26
N THR A 17 -16.62 2.49 8.50
CA THR A 17 -15.91 1.20 8.56
C THR A 17 -15.34 0.78 7.21
N ALA A 18 -16.13 0.89 6.12
CA ALA A 18 -15.67 0.51 4.80
C ALA A 18 -14.55 1.44 4.30
N PHE A 19 -14.68 2.74 4.53
CA PHE A 19 -13.65 3.72 4.19
C PHE A 19 -12.35 3.44 4.95
N THR A 20 -12.44 3.26 6.28
CA THR A 20 -11.27 2.96 7.12
C THR A 20 -10.61 1.65 6.70
N ALA A 21 -11.39 0.60 6.40
CA ALA A 21 -10.86 -0.68 5.96
C ALA A 21 -10.05 -0.54 4.66
N VAL A 22 -10.61 0.12 3.63
CA VAL A 22 -9.89 0.36 2.36
C VAL A 22 -8.65 1.21 2.58
N TYR A 23 -8.75 2.26 3.39
CA TYR A 23 -7.62 3.14 3.69
C TYR A 23 -6.47 2.40 4.37
N VAL A 24 -6.75 1.57 5.38
CA VAL A 24 -5.72 0.79 6.08
C VAL A 24 -5.09 -0.25 5.14
N VAL A 25 -5.89 -0.99 4.38
CA VAL A 25 -5.37 -1.99 3.43
C VAL A 25 -4.51 -1.33 2.35
N GLY A 26 -4.99 -0.21 1.78
CA GLY A 26 -4.25 0.55 0.79
C GLY A 26 -2.95 1.13 1.34
N PHE A 27 -2.96 1.64 2.57
CA PHE A 27 -1.77 2.12 3.25
C PHE A 27 -0.75 0.99 3.48
N ILE A 28 -1.17 -0.17 3.97
CA ILE A 28 -0.31 -1.34 4.16
C ILE A 28 0.32 -1.76 2.83
N ALA A 29 -0.47 -1.83 1.75
CA ALA A 29 0.04 -2.14 0.42
C ALA A 29 1.07 -1.10 -0.05
N ALA A 30 0.79 0.19 0.12
CA ALA A 30 1.67 1.28 -0.28
C ALA A 30 3.01 1.25 0.47
N VAL A 31 3.01 1.09 1.80
CA VAL A 31 4.26 1.03 2.57
C VAL A 31 5.05 -0.24 2.28
N THR A 32 4.36 -1.37 2.05
CA THR A 32 5.02 -2.64 1.74
C THR A 32 5.71 -2.56 0.38
N ILE A 33 4.97 -2.20 -0.67
CA ILE A 33 5.50 -2.12 -2.04
C ILE A 33 6.54 -1.00 -2.14
N GLY A 34 6.27 0.17 -1.54
CA GLY A 34 7.20 1.30 -1.53
C GLY A 34 8.51 0.97 -0.82
N SER A 35 8.47 0.23 0.29
CA SER A 35 9.68 -0.24 0.96
C SER A 35 10.47 -1.20 0.09
N ILE A 36 9.82 -2.19 -0.52
CA ILE A 36 10.47 -3.14 -1.43
C ILE A 36 11.14 -2.41 -2.58
N ALA A 37 10.45 -1.46 -3.21
CA ALA A 37 10.99 -0.67 -4.31
C ALA A 37 12.19 0.18 -3.87
N TRP A 38 12.08 0.89 -2.74
CA TRP A 38 13.15 1.75 -2.24
C TRP A 38 14.43 0.97 -1.91
N TYR A 39 14.29 -0.18 -1.26
CA TYR A 39 15.41 -1.02 -0.85
C TYR A 39 16.07 -1.78 -2.01
N ASN A 40 15.37 -2.01 -3.11
CA ASN A 40 15.92 -2.58 -4.35
C ASN A 40 16.39 -1.50 -5.34
N ALA A 41 16.14 -0.21 -5.06
CA ALA A 41 16.60 0.88 -5.91
C ALA A 41 18.12 1.08 -5.82
N LYS A 42 18.67 1.80 -6.80
CA LYS A 42 20.08 2.20 -6.79
C LYS A 42 20.39 3.03 -5.54
N ARG A 43 21.46 2.64 -4.83
CA ARG A 43 21.85 3.31 -3.58
C ARG A 43 22.29 4.76 -3.84
N PRO A 44 21.95 5.71 -2.94
CA PRO A 44 22.46 7.07 -3.03
C PRO A 44 23.96 7.11 -2.73
N VAL A 45 24.60 8.22 -3.10
CA VAL A 45 26.04 8.42 -2.90
C VAL A 45 26.40 8.30 -1.41
N GLY A 46 27.45 7.53 -1.10
CA GLY A 46 27.91 7.29 0.28
C GLY A 46 27.22 6.12 0.99
N TRP A 47 26.27 5.43 0.34
CA TRP A 47 25.57 4.25 0.86
C TRP A 47 25.92 2.98 0.07
N GLU A 48 26.96 3.00 -0.75
CA GLU A 48 27.34 1.89 -1.62
C GLU A 48 27.64 0.61 -0.84
N SER A 49 28.17 0.73 0.39
CA SER A 49 28.49 -0.40 1.28
C SER A 49 27.32 -0.89 2.13
N LYS A 50 26.14 -0.27 2.06
CA LYS A 50 25.01 -0.56 2.95
C LYS A 50 24.03 -1.57 2.39
N ASP A 51 24.09 -2.79 2.90
CA ASP A 51 23.20 -3.83 2.45
C ASP A 51 21.73 -3.64 2.80
N ARG A 52 20.92 -4.22 1.92
CA ARG A 52 19.48 -4.27 2.02
C ARG A 52 19.10 -5.15 3.21
N PRO A 53 18.07 -4.79 4.00
CA PRO A 53 17.63 -5.63 5.11
C PRO A 53 17.15 -7.00 4.62
N GLU A 54 17.43 -8.06 5.37
CA GLU A 54 17.09 -9.45 5.01
C GLU A 54 15.58 -9.69 4.87
N VAL A 55 14.75 -8.94 5.60
CA VAL A 55 13.29 -9.03 5.55
C VAL A 55 12.70 -8.60 4.21
N VAL A 56 13.45 -7.80 3.44
CA VAL A 56 12.99 -7.34 2.13
C VAL A 56 13.34 -8.41 1.10
N PRO A 57 12.43 -8.80 0.18
CA PRO A 57 12.74 -9.72 -0.92
C PRO A 57 13.48 -9.02 -2.06
N GLU A 58 14.52 -9.67 -2.60
CA GLU A 58 15.29 -9.12 -3.73
C GLU A 58 14.43 -9.20 -5.00
N VAL A 59 14.34 -8.09 -5.72
CA VAL A 59 13.65 -8.02 -6.99
C VAL A 59 14.71 -8.07 -8.08
N LYS A 60 14.78 -9.19 -8.80
CA LYS A 60 15.68 -9.35 -9.94
C LYS A 60 15.10 -8.64 -11.15
N ASP A 61 15.94 -7.92 -11.89
CA ASP A 61 15.58 -7.42 -13.21
C ASP A 61 15.35 -8.63 -14.13
N THR A 62 14.08 -8.95 -14.38
CA THR A 62 13.74 -9.81 -15.52
C THR A 62 14.06 -9.02 -16.79
N GLU A 63 14.59 -9.70 -17.80
CA GLU A 63 15.10 -9.13 -19.06
C GLU A 63 14.06 -8.27 -19.84
N ASN A 64 12.82 -8.16 -19.36
CA ASN A 64 11.84 -7.19 -19.83
C ASN A 64 10.85 -6.75 -18.73
N PRO A 65 11.07 -5.63 -18.04
CA PRO A 65 10.14 -5.12 -17.02
C PRO A 65 9.02 -4.22 -17.58
N GLY A 66 8.88 -4.11 -18.91
CA GLY A 66 8.04 -3.08 -19.54
C GLY A 66 7.39 -3.42 -20.89
N VAL A 67 7.35 -4.69 -21.29
CA VAL A 67 6.48 -5.22 -22.38
C VAL A 67 5.74 -6.46 -21.92
#